data_AF-A0A971JYL6-F1
#
_entry.id   AF-A0A971JYL6-F1
#
_cell.length_a   1.000
_cell.length_b   1.000
_cell.length_c   1.000
_cell.angle_alpha   90.00
_cell.angle_beta   90.00
_cell.angle_gamma   90.00
#
_symmetry.space_group_name_H-M   'P 1'
#
loop_
_entity.id
_entity.type
_entity.pdbx_description
1 polymer ?
#
loop_
_entity_poly.entity_id
_entity_poly.type
_entity_poly.pdbx_seq_one_letter_code
_entity_poly.pdbx_strand_id
1 'polypeptide(L)' 'MLARSFQPGGKISINLKDINNVMDTAHVVDTPLPLTAELLEIMTALKAWGHSEEDHCALVRYYEKLAGVEVGGKGAQKDV' A
#
# COMPACT_ATOMS: atom_id res chain seq x y z
N MET A 1 1.64 11.46 0.19
CA MET A 1 0.35 11.28 -0.53
C MET A 1 -0.35 12.58 -0.92
N LEU A 2 -0.90 13.41 -0.01
CA LEU A 2 -1.79 14.54 -0.40
C LEU A 2 -1.13 15.59 -1.31
N ALA A 3 0.14 15.91 -1.05
CA ALA A 3 0.95 16.78 -1.92
C ALA A 3 1.61 16.03 -3.10
N ARG A 4 1.16 14.81 -3.42
CA ARG A 4 1.76 13.88 -4.39
C ARG A 4 3.25 13.59 -4.17
N SER A 5 3.74 13.76 -2.95
CA SER A 5 5.06 13.31 -2.53
C SER A 5 4.99 11.91 -1.92
N PHE A 6 5.86 11.02 -2.40
CA PHE A 6 6.08 9.65 -1.93
C PHE A 6 7.55 9.43 -1.54
N GLN A 7 8.24 10.51 -1.20
CA GLN A 7 9.59 10.43 -0.65
C GLN A 7 9.54 9.61 0.65
N PRO A 8 10.44 8.62 0.83
CA PRO A 8 10.32 7.64 1.88
C PRO A 8 10.58 8.24 3.27
N GLY A 9 9.56 8.28 4.13
CA GLY A 9 9.69 8.32 5.59
C GLY A 9 9.71 6.91 6.18
N GLY A 10 8.98 5.98 5.56
CA GLY A 10 9.08 4.53 5.78
C GLY A 10 8.73 3.76 4.50
N LYS A 11 9.69 2.99 3.98
CA LYS A 11 9.57 2.33 2.66
C LYS A 11 8.54 1.20 2.65
N ILE A 12 7.87 1.01 1.52
CA ILE A 12 7.04 -0.17 1.26
C ILE A 12 7.85 -1.46 1.46
N SER A 13 9.10 -1.54 0.99
CA SER A 13 9.94 -2.73 1.18
C SER A 13 10.17 -3.11 2.64
N ILE A 14 10.34 -2.11 3.51
CA ILE A 14 10.51 -2.31 4.96
C ILE A 14 9.18 -2.74 5.57
N ASN A 15 8.09 -2.05 5.24
CA ASN A 15 6.80 -2.39 5.81
C ASN A 15 6.30 -3.77 5.36
N LEU A 16 6.54 -4.16 4.10
CA LEU A 16 6.27 -5.50 3.59
C LEU A 16 7.03 -6.59 4.36
N LYS A 17 8.30 -6.36 4.71
CA LYS A 17 9.06 -7.28 5.56
C LYS A 17 8.38 -7.47 6.92
N ASP A 18 7.96 -6.37 7.55
CA ASP A 18 7.32 -6.43 8.86
C ASP A 18 5.95 -7.12 8.79
N ILE A 19 5.16 -6.88 7.74
CA ILE A 19 3.88 -7.58 7.53
C ILE A 19 4.07 -9.08 7.33
N ASN A 20 5.13 -9.53 6.65
CA ASN A 20 5.44 -10.96 6.58
C ASN A 20 5.70 -11.54 7.98
N ASN A 21 6.49 -10.87 8.81
CA ASN A 21 6.74 -11.32 10.19
C ASN A 21 5.45 -11.37 11.03
N VAL A 22 4.53 -10.41 10.83
CA VAL A 22 3.22 -10.39 11.49
C VAL A 22 2.38 -11.60 11.05
N MET A 23 2.32 -11.90 9.75
CA MET A 23 1.58 -13.05 9.23
C MET A 23 2.18 -14.38 9.71
N ASP A 24 3.50 -14.52 9.73
CA ASP A 24 4.18 -15.70 10.25
C ASP A 24 3.86 -15.91 11.74
N THR A 25 3.90 -14.83 12.54
CA THR A 25 3.55 -14.90 13.97
C THR A 25 2.09 -15.28 14.16
N ALA A 26 1.18 -14.70 13.37
CA ALA A 26 -0.25 -14.96 13.43
C ALA A 26 -0.58 -16.44 13.16
N HIS A 27 0.11 -17.06 12.20
CA HIS A 27 0.00 -18.50 11.95
C HIS A 27 0.53 -19.35 13.11
N VAL A 28 1.61 -18.92 13.80
CA VAL A 28 2.15 -19.63 14.97
C VAL A 28 1.17 -19.63 16.15
N VAL A 29 0.38 -18.57 16.31
CA VAL A 29 -0.57 -18.42 17.42
C VAL A 29 -2.03 -18.68 17.00
N ASP A 30 -2.26 -19.34 15.86
CA ASP A 30 -3.58 -19.68 15.32
C ASP A 30 -4.56 -18.49 15.29
N THR A 31 -4.06 -17.28 15.00
CA THR A 31 -4.87 -16.06 14.99
C THR A 31 -5.13 -15.58 13.55
N PRO A 32 -6.38 -15.53 13.09
CA PRO A 32 -6.70 -15.09 11.74
C PRO A 32 -6.59 -13.57 11.60
N LEU A 33 -5.84 -13.10 10.60
CA LEU A 33 -5.67 -11.68 10.26
C LEU A 33 -6.05 -11.41 8.80
N PRO A 34 -7.35 -11.52 8.42
CA PRO A 34 -7.77 -11.43 7.02
C PRO A 34 -7.41 -10.09 6.36
N LEU A 35 -7.55 -8.97 7.08
CA LEU A 35 -7.20 -7.64 6.57
C LEU A 35 -5.69 -7.47 6.38
N THR A 36 -4.87 -8.12 7.21
CA THR A 36 -3.42 -8.11 7.07
C THR A 36 -2.97 -8.98 5.90
N ALA A 37 -3.65 -10.10 5.66
CA ALA A 37 -3.42 -10.94 4.47
C ALA A 37 -3.74 -10.17 3.18
N GLU A 38 -4.85 -9.43 3.15
CA GLU A 38 -5.18 -8.55 2.02
C GLU A 38 -4.11 -7.46 1.84
N LEU A 39 -3.67 -6.83 2.94
CA LEU A 39 -2.61 -5.82 2.90
C LEU A 39 -1.28 -6.37 2.35
N LEU A 40 -0.92 -7.61 2.70
CA LEU A 40 0.26 -8.30 2.19
C LEU A 40 0.21 -8.41 0.66
N GLU A 41 -0.94 -8.78 0.10
CA GLU A 41 -1.13 -8.86 -1.35
C GLU A 41 -1.08 -7.49 -2.03
N ILE A 42 -1.69 -6.47 -1.42
CA ILE A 42 -1.63 -5.08 -1.90
C ILE A 42 -0.17 -4.60 -1.97
N MET A 43 0.62 -4.82 -0.93
CA MET A 43 2.04 -4.42 -0.89
C MET A 43 2.89 -5.22 -1.88
N THR A 44 2.57 -6.50 -2.08
CA THR A 44 3.23 -7.36 -3.07
C THR A 44 2.95 -6.86 -4.49
N ALA A 45 1.71 -6.44 -4.78
CA ALA A 45 1.35 -5.82 -6.04
C ALA A 45 2.11 -4.49 -6.27
N LEU A 46 2.19 -3.62 -5.26
CA LEU A 46 2.94 -2.37 -5.35
C LEU A 46 4.44 -2.59 -5.59
N LYS A 47 5.03 -3.59 -4.93
CA LYS A 47 6.41 -4.03 -5.19
C LYS A 47 6.57 -4.47 -6.64
N ALA A 48 5.66 -5.30 -7.16
CA ALA A 48 5.68 -5.78 -8.54
C ALA A 48 5.53 -4.64 -9.57
N TRP A 49 4.85 -3.55 -9.21
CA TRP A 49 4.71 -2.36 -10.04
C TRP A 49 5.86 -1.34 -9.88
N GLY A 50 6.90 -1.66 -9.12
CA GLY A 50 8.09 -0.82 -8.97
C GLY A 50 7.99 0.24 -7.88
N HIS A 51 6.97 0.22 -7.02
CA HIS A 51 6.79 1.18 -5.92
C HIS A 51 7.47 0.74 -4.61
N SER A 52 8.33 -0.28 -4.66
CA SER A 52 8.98 -0.87 -3.47
C SER A 52 9.79 0.13 -2.63
N GLU A 53 10.38 1.12 -3.28
CA GLU A 53 11.24 2.12 -2.63
C GLU A 53 10.52 3.44 -2.29
N GLU A 54 9.21 3.51 -2.58
CA GLU A 54 8.36 4.63 -2.18
C GLU A 54 7.96 4.52 -0.71
N ASP A 55 7.54 5.64 -0.13
CA ASP A 55 6.90 5.66 1.18
C ASP A 55 5.65 4.75 1.22
N HIS A 56 5.33 4.15 2.37
CA HIS A 56 4.14 3.31 2.52
C HIS A 56 2.83 4.06 2.23
N CYS A 57 2.80 5.40 2.27
CA CYS A 57 1.63 6.15 1.79
C CYS A 57 1.37 6.00 0.27
N ALA A 58 2.29 5.39 -0.48
CA ALA A 58 2.08 4.96 -1.87
C ALA A 58 1.09 3.79 -2.00
N LEU A 59 0.58 3.24 -0.89
CA LEU A 59 -0.61 2.38 -0.89
C LEU A 59 -1.78 2.99 -1.67
N VAL A 60 -1.92 4.31 -1.68
CA VAL A 60 -2.94 4.99 -2.49
C VAL A 60 -2.85 4.63 -3.97
N ARG A 61 -1.64 4.44 -4.51
CA ARG A 61 -1.42 4.14 -5.94
C ARG A 61 -2.06 2.81 -6.34
N TYR A 62 -2.22 1.89 -5.37
CA TYR A 62 -2.95 0.65 -5.60
C TYR A 62 -4.41 0.92 -5.94
N TYR A 63 -5.08 1.70 -5.10
CA TYR A 63 -6.46 2.09 -5.33
C TYR A 63 -6.61 2.99 -6.55
N GLU A 64 -5.69 3.94 -6.78
CA GLU A 64 -5.70 4.81 -7.96
C GLU A 64 -5.64 4.00 -9.27
N LYS A 65 -4.77 2.99 -9.32
CA LYS A 65 -4.62 2.13 -10.51
C LYS A 65 -5.86 1.30 -10.78
N LEU A 66 -6.52 0.78 -9.73
CA LEU A 66 -7.75 0.00 -9.87
C LEU A 66 -8.96 0.86 -10.23
N ALA A 67 -9.06 2.04 -9.63
CA ALA A 67 -10.16 2.98 -9.86
C ALA A 67 -10.00 3.79 -11.16
N GLY A 68 -8.79 3.85 -11.72
CA GLY A 68 -8.49 4.70 -12.88
C GLY A 68 -8.55 6.20 -12.56
N VAL A 69 -8.43 6.58 -11.28
CA VAL A 69 -8.55 7.96 -10.81
C VAL A 69 -7.37 8.29 -9.89
N GLU A 70 -6.76 9.46 -10.05
CA GLU A 70 -5.71 9.96 -9.14
C GLU A 70 -6.31 10.79 -7.99
N VAL A 71 -5.92 10.48 -6.75
CA VAL A 71 -6.39 11.18 -5.55
C VAL A 71 -5.57 12.46 -5.35
N GLY A 72 -6.26 13.60 -5.20
CA GLY A 72 -5.63 14.90 -4.91
C GLY A 72 -5.09 15.65 -6.15
N GLY A 73 -5.33 15.15 -7.36
CA GLY A 73 -5.08 15.92 -8.57
C GLY A 73 -6.06 17.10 -8.71
N LYS A 74 -5.61 18.22 -9.30
CA LYS A 74 -6.45 19.37 -9.69
C LYS A 74 -7.61 19.04 -10.67
N GLY A 75 -7.91 17.75 -10.90
CA GLY A 75 -8.97 17.25 -11.78
C GLY A 75 -10.16 16.63 -11.05
N ALA A 76 -10.17 16.54 -9.71
CA ALA A 76 -11.30 15.96 -8.97
C ALA A 76 -12.49 16.92 -8.75
N GLN A 77 -12.49 18.08 -9.41
CA GLN A 77 -13.61 19.03 -9.38
C GLN A 77 -14.08 19.36 -10.79
N LYS A 78 -14.68 18.36 -11.45
CA LYS A 78 -15.73 18.56 -12.46
C LYS A 78 -16.70 17.40 -12.29
N ASP A 79 -17.98 17.77 -12.18
CA ASP A 79 -19.16 16.92 -12.29
C ASP A 79 -19.59 16.16 -11.01
N VAL A 80 -20.16 16.91 -10.05
CA VAL A 80 -21.54 16.68 -9.52
C VAL A 80 -22.15 18.04 -9.19
#